data_AF-A0A142YHJ7-F1
#
_entry.id   AF-A0A142YHJ7-F1
#
_cell.length_a   1.000
_cell.length_b   1.000
_cell.length_c   1.000
_cell.angle_alpha   90.00
_cell.angle_beta   90.00
_cell.angle_gamma   90.00
#
_symmetry.space_group_name_H-M   'P 1'
#
loop_
_entity.id
_entity.type
_entity.pdbx_description
1 polymer ?
#
loop_
_entity_poly.entity_id
_entity_poly.type
_entity_poly.pdbx_seq_one_letter_code
_entity_poly.pdbx_strand_id
1 'polypeptide(L)'
;MADYRLEGPKPARMYEVILPKKIGYFGKIQEVLEDLFDERAIRKIPFVRQSIARGRKEAGFDEDRWIKTLCKASRGYSIYEMDGRFLSASGPIDERVIVIRFIFHNPSGETNGGTDFLGVSLEVVNHLVARRFAQELGVEEEIWFVEYSHPQLSIWRRSSADADAGADPSRDETA
;
A
#
# COMPACT_ATOMS: atom_id res chain seq x y z
N MET A 1 -29.22 4.97 -15.67
CA MET A 1 -27.93 5.53 -15.20
C MET A 1 -27.51 4.72 -14.01
N ALA A 2 -26.24 4.36 -13.89
CA ALA A 2 -25.77 3.64 -12.72
C ALA A 2 -25.91 4.55 -11.48
N ASP A 3 -26.57 4.03 -10.45
CA ASP A 3 -26.75 4.78 -9.20
C ASP A 3 -25.48 4.68 -8.34
N TYR A 4 -25.04 5.81 -7.77
CA TYR A 4 -23.83 5.89 -6.96
C TYR A 4 -24.13 6.63 -5.66
N ARG A 5 -23.59 6.10 -4.55
CA ARG A 5 -23.61 6.74 -3.25
C ARG A 5 -22.22 7.21 -2.84
N LEU A 6 -22.14 8.37 -2.20
CA LEU A 6 -20.93 8.87 -1.59
C LEU A 6 -20.76 8.27 -0.19
N GLU A 7 -19.65 7.59 0.07
CA GLU A 7 -19.26 7.11 1.40
C GLU A 7 -18.09 7.92 1.96
N GLY A 8 -18.23 8.48 3.15
CA GLY A 8 -17.19 9.25 3.83
C GLY A 8 -17.68 10.63 4.29
N PRO A 9 -16.76 11.54 4.69
CA PRO A 9 -15.31 11.37 4.72
C PRO A 9 -14.86 10.35 5.78
N LYS A 10 -13.84 9.55 5.47
CA LYS A 10 -13.25 8.55 6.38
C LYS A 10 -11.79 8.90 6.69
N PRO A 11 -11.28 8.55 7.89
CA PRO A 11 -9.86 8.66 8.19
C PRO A 11 -9.05 7.83 7.19
N ALA A 12 -7.98 8.42 6.67
CA ALA A 12 -7.03 7.76 5.81
C ALA A 12 -5.60 8.07 6.25
N ARG A 13 -4.64 7.30 5.74
CA ARG A 13 -3.22 7.64 5.74
C ARG A 13 -2.71 7.56 4.32
N MET A 14 -1.87 8.52 3.94
CA MET A 14 -1.31 8.58 2.59
C MET A 14 0.19 8.78 2.68
N TYR A 15 0.90 8.01 1.87
CA TYR A 15 2.35 8.03 1.81
C TYR A 15 2.82 8.06 0.36
N GLU A 16 3.96 8.69 0.13
CA GLU A 16 4.68 8.61 -1.14
C GLU A 16 6.12 8.17 -0.88
N VAL A 17 6.58 7.24 -1.71
CA VAL A 17 8.00 6.89 -1.85
C VAL A 17 8.46 7.36 -3.21
N ILE A 18 9.46 8.22 -3.24
CA ILE A 18 9.95 8.89 -4.44
C ILE A 18 11.39 8.45 -4.68
N LEU A 19 11.64 7.96 -5.90
CA LEU A 19 12.92 7.39 -6.32
C LEU A 19 13.37 8.02 -7.64
N PRO A 20 14.67 8.32 -7.82
CA PRO A 20 15.24 8.62 -9.13
C PRO A 20 14.92 7.54 -10.17
N LYS A 21 14.56 7.95 -11.39
CA LYS A 21 14.31 7.03 -12.50
C LYS A 21 15.63 6.66 -13.19
N LYS A 22 16.18 5.48 -12.88
CA LYS A 22 17.39 4.93 -13.53
C LYS A 22 17.10 3.63 -14.29
N ILE A 23 17.80 3.41 -15.41
CA ILE A 23 17.52 2.36 -16.42
C ILE A 23 17.60 0.91 -15.87
N GLY A 24 18.16 0.67 -14.68
CA GLY A 24 18.21 -0.66 -14.04
C GLY A 24 17.18 -0.89 -12.93
N TYR A 25 16.39 0.11 -12.55
CA TYR A 25 15.62 0.07 -11.30
C TYR A 25 14.29 -0.64 -11.44
N PHE A 26 13.73 -0.66 -12.64
CA PHE A 26 12.37 -1.15 -12.86
C PHE A 26 12.19 -2.59 -12.42
N GLY A 27 13.14 -3.49 -12.71
CA GLY A 27 13.09 -4.88 -12.27
C GLY A 27 13.11 -5.02 -10.74
N LYS A 28 13.96 -4.24 -10.06
CA LYS A 28 14.05 -4.26 -8.59
C LYS A 28 12.84 -3.61 -7.93
N ILE A 29 12.30 -2.53 -8.52
CA ILE A 29 11.05 -1.90 -8.08
C ILE A 29 9.90 -2.91 -8.15
N GLN A 30 9.78 -3.60 -9.28
CA GLN A 30 8.76 -4.62 -9.46
C GLN A 30 8.91 -5.76 -8.45
N GLU A 31 10.11 -6.30 -8.25
CA GLU A 31 10.38 -7.35 -7.25
C GLU A 31 9.95 -6.93 -5.83
N VAL A 32 10.35 -5.73 -5.39
CA VAL A 32 9.98 -5.22 -4.06
C VAL A 32 8.47 -5.07 -3.91
N LEU A 33 7.78 -4.57 -4.94
CA LEU A 33 6.34 -4.37 -4.92
C LEU A 33 5.56 -5.69 -5.00
N GLU A 34 6.03 -6.68 -5.77
CA GLU A 34 5.42 -8.01 -5.85
C GLU A 34 5.50 -8.75 -4.52
N ASP A 35 6.64 -8.64 -3.83
CA ASP A 35 6.83 -9.26 -2.53
C ASP A 35 5.90 -8.70 -1.44
N LEU A 36 5.34 -7.50 -1.62
CA LEU A 36 4.33 -6.96 -0.70
C LEU A 36 3.05 -7.81 -0.63
N PHE A 37 2.84 -8.67 -1.63
CA PHE A 37 1.68 -9.53 -1.74
C PHE A 37 1.95 -10.99 -1.32
N ASP A 38 3.21 -11.35 -1.04
CA ASP A 38 3.60 -12.71 -0.66
C ASP A 38 3.99 -12.76 0.83
N GLU A 39 3.16 -13.43 1.64
CA GLU A 39 3.42 -13.65 3.06
C GLU A 39 4.78 -14.30 3.33
N ARG A 40 5.24 -15.21 2.46
CA ARG A 40 6.55 -15.88 2.58
C ARG A 40 7.68 -14.91 2.29
N ALA A 41 7.52 -14.03 1.31
CA ALA A 41 8.50 -13.00 1.00
C ALA A 41 8.60 -11.98 2.14
N ILE A 42 7.46 -11.49 2.63
CA ILE A 42 7.38 -10.55 3.76
C ILE A 42 8.14 -11.11 4.98
N ARG A 43 7.95 -12.39 5.32
CA ARG A 43 8.65 -13.02 6.44
C ARG A 43 10.17 -13.11 6.28
N LYS A 44 10.68 -13.10 5.06
CA LYS A 44 12.13 -13.14 4.81
C LYS A 44 12.80 -11.78 5.01
N ILE A 45 12.02 -10.69 4.97
CA ILE A 45 12.53 -9.34 5.13
C ILE A 45 13.20 -9.18 6.52
N PRO A 46 14.47 -8.73 6.60
CA PRO A 46 15.21 -8.67 7.86
C PRO A 46 14.50 -7.87 8.95
N PHE A 47 13.91 -6.72 8.61
CA PHE A 47 13.16 -5.92 9.56
C PHE A 47 11.93 -6.67 10.10
N VAL A 48 11.16 -7.33 9.22
CA VAL A 48 9.99 -8.12 9.63
C VAL A 48 10.41 -9.22 10.59
N ARG A 49 11.50 -9.93 10.32
CA ARG A 49 12.04 -10.95 11.24
C ARG A 49 12.39 -10.37 12.60
N GLN A 50 12.95 -9.16 12.65
CA GLN A 50 13.26 -8.47 13.91
C GLN A 50 11.99 -8.06 14.66
N SER A 51 10.97 -7.55 13.96
CA SER A 51 9.68 -7.18 14.55
C SER A 51 8.92 -8.40 15.07
N ILE A 52 8.94 -9.52 14.34
CA ILE A 52 8.40 -10.81 14.80
C ILE A 52 9.12 -11.26 16.07
N ALA A 53 10.46 -11.25 16.07
CA ALA A 53 11.24 -11.68 17.24
C ALA A 53 10.97 -10.80 18.48
N ARG A 54 10.64 -9.53 18.28
CA ARG A 54 10.21 -8.62 19.35
C ARG A 54 8.78 -8.92 19.80
N GLY A 55 7.83 -9.01 18.87
CA GLY A 55 6.41 -9.26 19.15
C GLY A 55 6.16 -10.60 19.84
N ARG A 56 6.97 -11.64 19.54
CA ARG A 56 6.91 -12.93 20.26
C ARG A 56 7.16 -12.82 21.78
N LYS A 57 7.68 -11.70 22.27
CA LYS A 57 7.86 -11.43 23.71
C LYS A 57 6.60 -10.81 24.35
N GLU A 58 5.64 -10.37 23.54
CA GLU A 58 4.40 -9.73 23.98
C GLU A 58 3.30 -10.77 24.12
N ALA A 59 2.51 -10.69 25.20
CA ALA A 59 1.40 -11.61 25.42
C ALA A 59 0.30 -11.37 24.37
N GLY A 60 -0.07 -12.43 23.65
CA GLY A 60 -1.15 -12.38 22.65
C GLY A 60 -0.73 -11.93 21.25
N PHE A 61 0.57 -11.82 20.96
CA PHE A 61 1.03 -11.57 19.59
C PHE A 61 0.71 -12.75 18.66
N ASP A 62 -0.13 -12.49 17.66
CA ASP A 62 -0.46 -13.42 16.58
C ASP A 62 0.32 -13.03 15.31
N GLU A 63 1.45 -13.72 15.10
CA GLU A 63 2.34 -13.50 13.96
C GLU A 63 1.64 -13.72 12.62
N ASP A 64 0.80 -14.76 12.51
CA ASP A 64 0.14 -15.12 11.27
C ASP A 64 -0.94 -14.11 10.88
N ARG A 65 -1.72 -13.67 11.87
CA ARG A 65 -2.66 -12.58 11.67
C ARG A 65 -1.94 -11.29 11.28
N TRP A 66 -0.85 -10.96 11.96
CA TRP A 66 -0.09 -9.74 11.68
C TRP A 66 0.49 -9.73 10.24
N ILE A 67 1.08 -10.83 9.79
CA ILE A 67 1.60 -10.93 8.40
C ILE A 67 0.48 -10.87 7.37
N LYS A 68 -0.66 -11.54 7.62
CA LYS A 68 -1.85 -11.44 6.75
C LYS A 68 -2.38 -10.00 6.68
N THR A 69 -2.34 -9.28 7.79
CA THR A 69 -2.70 -7.86 7.86
C THR A 69 -1.78 -7.03 6.98
N LEU A 70 -0.46 -7.19 7.07
CA LEU A 70 0.51 -6.48 6.22
C LEU A 70 0.29 -6.76 4.72
N CYS A 71 0.11 -8.04 4.35
CA CYS A 71 -0.15 -8.43 2.95
C CYS A 71 -1.45 -7.81 2.42
N LYS A 72 -2.54 -7.83 3.21
CA LYS A 72 -3.81 -7.21 2.83
C LYS A 72 -3.69 -5.68 2.70
N ALA A 73 -2.99 -5.04 3.64
CA ALA A 73 -2.78 -3.60 3.65
C ALA A 73 -2.03 -3.11 2.41
N SER A 74 -1.09 -3.91 1.90
CA SER A 74 -0.21 -3.54 0.80
C SER A 74 -0.86 -3.60 -0.60
N ARG A 75 -2.15 -3.96 -0.68
CA ARG A 75 -2.82 -4.25 -1.97
C ARG A 75 -3.18 -3.04 -2.83
N GLY A 76 -3.04 -1.83 -2.30
CA GLY A 76 -3.41 -0.61 -2.99
C GLY A 76 -2.23 0.36 -3.08
N TYR A 77 -1.72 0.56 -4.28
CA TYR A 77 -0.79 1.64 -4.58
C TYR A 77 -0.99 2.15 -6.01
N SER A 78 -0.53 3.36 -6.28
CA SER A 78 -0.37 3.88 -7.64
C SER A 78 1.09 4.19 -7.91
N ILE A 79 1.50 4.01 -9.17
CA ILE A 79 2.84 4.37 -9.65
C ILE A 79 2.66 5.39 -10.77
N TYR A 80 3.40 6.49 -10.68
CA TYR A 80 3.47 7.46 -11.76
C TYR A 80 4.86 8.06 -11.82
N GLU A 81 5.18 8.66 -12.96
CA GLU A 81 6.44 9.35 -13.16
C GLU A 81 6.22 10.86 -13.13
N MET A 82 7.21 11.58 -12.63
CA MET A 82 7.17 13.03 -12.54
C MET A 82 8.55 13.60 -12.88
N ASP A 83 8.58 14.64 -13.69
CA ASP A 83 9.76 15.48 -13.84
C ASP A 83 9.63 16.64 -12.84
N GLY A 84 10.69 16.94 -12.10
CA GLY A 84 10.64 17.97 -11.09
C GLY A 84 12.01 18.52 -10.70
N ARG A 85 11.98 19.62 -9.95
CA ARG A 85 13.16 20.21 -9.33
C ARG A 85 13.10 19.99 -7.82
N PHE A 86 14.01 19.17 -7.31
CA PHE A 86 14.04 18.72 -5.92
C PHE A 86 15.16 19.38 -5.15
N LEU A 87 15.00 19.52 -3.83
CA LEU A 87 16.05 20.01 -2.95
C LEU A 87 16.90 18.83 -2.49
N SER A 88 18.20 18.87 -2.76
CA SER A 88 19.20 17.95 -2.21
C SER A 88 20.24 18.72 -1.38
N ALA A 89 21.01 18.01 -0.55
CA ALA A 89 22.11 18.56 0.22
C ALA A 89 23.15 19.34 -0.63
N SER A 90 23.34 18.95 -1.89
CA SER A 90 24.27 19.60 -2.83
C SER A 90 23.68 20.80 -3.57
N GLY A 91 22.38 21.05 -3.42
CA GLY A 91 21.61 22.08 -4.12
C GLY A 91 20.39 21.51 -4.85
N PRO A 92 19.64 22.37 -5.57
CA PRO A 92 18.48 21.92 -6.34
C PRO A 92 18.89 21.03 -7.51
N ILE A 93 18.24 19.87 -7.67
CA ILE A 93 18.45 18.93 -8.76
C ILE A 93 17.21 18.84 -9.65
N ASP A 94 17.40 18.88 -10.96
CA ASP A 94 16.33 18.60 -11.93
C ASP A 94 16.39 17.10 -12.26
N GLU A 95 15.35 16.36 -11.93
CA GLU A 95 15.36 14.91 -12.04
C GLU A 95 13.99 14.34 -12.40
N ARG A 96 14.00 13.23 -13.14
CA ARG A 96 12.83 12.41 -13.39
C ARG A 96 12.73 11.36 -12.30
N VAL A 97 11.60 11.31 -11.62
CA VAL A 97 11.37 10.40 -10.49
C VAL A 97 10.21 9.45 -10.77
N ILE A 98 10.26 8.29 -10.12
CA ILE A 98 9.14 7.38 -9.94
C ILE A 98 8.53 7.68 -8.57
N VAL A 99 7.22 7.91 -8.53
CA VAL A 99 6.46 8.09 -7.30
C VAL A 99 5.55 6.89 -7.10
N ILE A 100 5.66 6.27 -5.93
CA ILE A 100 4.80 5.17 -5.50
C ILE A 100 3.95 5.70 -4.35
N ARG A 101 2.64 5.86 -4.59
CA ARG A 101 1.70 6.40 -3.62
C ARG A 101 0.87 5.27 -3.01
N PHE A 102 0.76 5.28 -1.69
CA PHE A 102 -0.08 4.37 -0.93
C PHE A 102 -1.20 5.14 -0.24
N ILE A 103 -2.42 4.61 -0.28
CA ILE A 103 -3.58 5.16 0.44
C ILE A 103 -4.18 4.06 1.28
N PHE A 104 -4.15 4.24 2.60
CA PHE A 104 -4.71 3.32 3.57
C PHE A 104 -5.99 3.89 4.15
N HIS A 105 -7.03 3.06 4.24
CA HIS A 105 -8.23 3.35 5.01
C HIS A 105 -8.79 2.05 5.57
N ASN A 106 -9.50 2.11 6.68
CA ASN A 106 -10.24 0.96 7.18
C ASN A 106 -11.55 0.83 6.38
N PRO A 107 -11.85 -0.35 5.76
CA PRO A 107 -13.14 -0.59 5.13
C PRO A 107 -14.27 -0.46 6.15
N SER A 108 -15.36 0.23 5.78
CA SER A 108 -16.53 0.35 6.65
C SER A 108 -17.27 -0.99 6.73
N GLY A 109 -17.46 -1.52 7.94
CA GLY A 109 -18.25 -2.74 8.18
C GLY A 109 -17.70 -3.67 9.27
N GLU A 110 -16.42 -3.55 9.64
CA GLU A 110 -15.81 -4.37 10.69
C GLU A 110 -15.75 -3.59 12.01
N THR A 111 -16.88 -3.40 12.67
CA THR A 111 -16.95 -2.65 13.95
C THR A 111 -16.53 -3.46 15.17
N ASN A 112 -16.23 -4.76 15.06
CA ASN A 112 -15.74 -5.58 16.17
C ASN A 112 -14.67 -6.57 15.68
N GLY A 113 -13.40 -6.34 16.04
CA GLY A 113 -12.31 -7.28 15.80
C GLY A 113 -11.64 -7.22 14.42
N GLY A 114 -11.98 -6.23 13.60
CA GLY A 114 -11.41 -6.03 12.26
C GLY A 114 -9.92 -5.71 12.23
N THR A 115 -9.33 -5.80 11.04
CA THR A 115 -7.91 -5.44 10.83
C THR A 115 -7.75 -3.92 10.80
N ASP A 116 -6.92 -3.35 11.68
CA ASP A 116 -6.58 -1.92 11.63
C ASP A 116 -5.46 -1.65 10.60
N PHE A 117 -5.87 -1.30 9.37
CA PHE A 117 -4.95 -0.97 8.28
C PHE A 117 -4.26 0.38 8.47
N LEU A 118 -4.88 1.31 9.19
CA LEU A 118 -4.26 2.59 9.54
C LEU A 118 -3.13 2.40 10.55
N GLY A 119 -3.32 1.49 11.51
CA GLY A 119 -2.32 1.16 12.52
C GLY A 119 -1.04 0.56 11.95
N VAL A 120 -1.12 -0.21 10.86
CA VAL A 120 0.04 -0.90 10.24
C VAL A 120 0.63 -0.20 9.02
N SER A 121 0.04 0.92 8.59
CA SER A 121 0.37 1.55 7.31
C SER A 121 1.81 2.05 7.24
N LEU A 122 2.33 2.57 8.36
CA LEU A 122 3.69 3.07 8.43
C LEU A 122 4.69 1.92 8.28
N GLU A 123 4.43 0.77 8.92
CA GLU A 123 5.27 -0.41 8.80
C GLU A 123 5.31 -0.92 7.36
N VAL A 124 4.17 -0.92 6.68
CA VAL A 124 4.10 -1.29 5.26
C VAL A 124 5.00 -0.37 4.43
N VAL A 125 4.77 0.95 4.46
CA VAL A 125 5.46 1.83 3.52
C VAL A 125 6.90 2.12 3.94
N ASN A 126 7.16 2.41 5.21
CA ASN A 126 8.51 2.73 5.66
C ASN A 126 9.41 1.48 5.60
N HIS A 127 8.93 0.33 6.08
CA HIS A 127 9.82 -0.82 6.26
C HIS A 127 9.78 -1.81 5.11
N LEU A 128 8.62 -2.10 4.52
CA LEU A 128 8.55 -3.05 3.40
C LEU A 128 8.92 -2.40 2.06
N VAL A 129 8.79 -1.07 1.96
CA VAL A 129 9.02 -0.33 0.70
C VAL A 129 10.24 0.58 0.79
N ALA A 130 10.16 1.69 1.53
CA ALA A 130 11.20 2.73 1.52
C ALA A 130 12.57 2.22 1.98
N ARG A 131 12.63 1.57 3.15
CA ARG A 131 13.86 0.97 3.68
C ARG A 131 14.39 -0.13 2.76
N ARG A 132 13.49 -0.90 2.14
CA ARG A 132 13.87 -1.98 1.23
C ARG A 132 14.51 -1.43 -0.04
N PHE A 133 13.96 -0.36 -0.60
CA PHE A 133 14.60 0.36 -1.70
C PHE A 133 15.95 0.93 -1.32
N ALA A 134 16.07 1.57 -0.15
CA ALA A 134 17.35 2.10 0.33
C ALA A 134 18.42 1.00 0.43
N GLN A 135 18.04 -0.20 0.87
CA GLN A 135 18.96 -1.32 1.02
C GLN A 135 19.30 -2.02 -0.31
N GLU A 136 18.32 -2.21 -1.19
CA GLU A 136 18.49 -3.02 -2.39
C GLU A 136 18.91 -2.23 -3.62
N LEU A 137 18.56 -0.94 -3.70
CA LEU A 137 19.07 -0.06 -4.76
C LEU A 137 20.50 0.38 -4.43
N GLY A 138 20.77 0.72 -3.15
CA GLY A 138 22.12 0.85 -2.58
C GLY A 138 23.06 1.89 -3.22
N VAL A 139 22.60 2.60 -4.24
CA VAL A 139 23.41 3.58 -5.00
C VAL A 139 22.78 4.97 -5.02
N GLU A 140 21.65 5.16 -4.33
CA GLU A 140 21.02 6.46 -4.20
C GLU A 140 21.53 7.19 -2.96
N GLU A 141 21.87 8.47 -3.15
CA GLU A 141 22.22 9.37 -2.04
C GLU A 141 20.98 9.70 -1.21
N GLU A 142 19.83 9.84 -1.87
CA GLU A 142 18.56 10.22 -1.24
C GLU A 142 17.40 9.39 -1.80
N ILE A 143 16.52 8.93 -0.89
CA ILE A 143 15.19 8.41 -1.20
C ILE A 143 14.22 9.21 -0.36
N TRP A 144 13.21 9.82 -1.00
CA TRP A 144 12.25 10.62 -0.25
C TRP A 144 11.03 9.79 0.15
N PHE A 145 10.68 9.90 1.42
CA PHE A 145 9.46 9.35 2.01
C PHE A 145 8.63 10.51 2.53
N VAL A 146 7.41 10.64 2.03
CA VAL A 146 6.49 11.73 2.39
C VAL A 146 5.25 11.13 3.06
N GLU A 147 4.92 11.63 4.24
CA GLU A 147 3.68 11.31 4.95
C GLU A 147 2.74 12.52 4.92
N TYR A 148 1.49 12.28 4.53
CA TYR A 148 0.43 13.28 4.61
C TYR A 148 -0.29 13.12 5.94
N SER A 149 -0.32 14.18 6.74
CA SER A 149 -0.65 14.09 8.17
C SER A 149 -2.12 13.75 8.46
N HIS A 150 -3.08 14.27 7.69
CA HIS A 150 -4.52 14.09 7.98
C HIS A 150 -5.41 14.02 6.72
N PRO A 151 -5.15 13.08 5.78
CA PRO A 151 -6.01 12.95 4.61
C PRO A 151 -7.40 12.42 4.98
N GLN A 152 -8.42 12.94 4.32
CA GLN A 152 -9.78 12.43 4.39
C GLN A 152 -10.16 11.80 3.05
N LEU A 153 -10.73 10.59 3.11
CA LEU A 153 -11.10 9.83 1.93
C LEU A 153 -12.62 9.75 1.80
N SER A 154 -13.13 10.17 0.64
CA SER A 154 -14.52 9.98 0.22
C SER A 154 -14.55 9.09 -1.02
N ILE A 155 -15.41 8.07 -1.02
CA ILE A 155 -15.48 7.05 -2.05
C ILE A 155 -16.88 7.07 -2.66
N TRP A 156 -16.96 7.25 -3.97
CA TRP A 156 -18.19 6.99 -4.72
C TRP A 156 -18.29 5.48 -4.97
N ARG A 157 -19.35 4.86 -4.43
CA ARG A 157 -19.61 3.43 -4.59
C ARG A 157 -20.91 3.23 -5.36
N ARG A 158 -20.89 2.32 -6.33
CA ARG A 158 -22.10 1.93 -7.06
C ARG A 158 -23.11 1.26 -6.12
N SER A 159 -24.38 1.65 -6.22
CA SER A 159 -25.47 1.03 -5.47
C SER A 159 -25.65 -0.42 -5.94
N SER A 160 -25.70 -1.37 -5.00
CA SER A 160 -25.83 -2.81 -5.28
C SER A 160 -27.16 -3.19 -5.93
N ALA A 161 -28.17 -2.32 -5.93
CA ALA A 161 -29.45 -2.53 -6.62
C ALA A 161 -29.31 -2.72 -8.15
N ASP A 162 -28.23 -2.20 -8.76
CA ASP A 162 -27.96 -2.39 -10.19
C ASP A 162 -27.22 -3.71 -10.50
N ALA A 163 -26.72 -4.43 -9.50
CA ALA A 163 -25.97 -5.67 -9.71
C ALA A 163 -26.89 -6.88 -9.96
N ASP A 164 -28.08 -6.90 -9.33
CA ASP A 164 -29.06 -7.97 -9.48
C ASP A 164 -29.98 -7.81 -10.70
N ALA A 165 -30.06 -6.60 -11.28
CA ALA A 165 -30.90 -6.33 -12.46
C ALA A 165 -30.28 -6.83 -13.79
N GLY A 166 -29.05 -7.35 -13.78
CA GLY A 166 -28.33 -7.82 -14.96
C GLY A 166 -28.13 -9.35 -15.04
N ALA A 167 -28.53 -10.09 -14.01
CA ALA A 167 -28.53 -11.55 -14.04
C ALA A 167 -29.86 -12.04 -14.62
N ASP A 168 -29.94 -12.08 -15.95
CA ASP A 168 -31.07 -12.67 -16.67
C ASP A 168 -31.17 -14.17 -16.31
N PRO A 169 -32.25 -14.64 -15.67
CA PRO A 169 -32.43 -16.04 -15.34
C PRO A 169 -32.88 -16.90 -16.55
N SER A 170 -33.00 -16.35 -17.77
CA SER A 170 -33.40 -17.13 -18.95
C SER A 170 -32.23 -17.80 -19.69
N ARG A 171 -31.38 -18.54 -18.97
CA ARG A 171 -30.54 -19.61 -19.54
C ARG A 171 -30.68 -20.89 -18.71
N ASP A 172 -31.93 -21.28 -18.50
CA ASP A 172 -32.31 -22.69 -18.34
C ASP A 172 -32.96 -23.12 -19.66
N GLU A 173 -32.14 -23.54 -20.62
CA GLU A 173 -32.58 -24.42 -21.69
C GLU A 173 -32.02 -25.82 -21.42
N THR A 174 -32.96 -26.67 -21.01
CA THR A 174 -33.01 -28.13 -21.03
C THR A 174 -32.25 -28.84 -22.15
N ALA A 175 -31.70 -30.00 -21.76
CA ALA A 175 -31.50 -31.26 -22.50
C ALA A 175 -30.32 -31.38 -23.48
#